data_AF-A0A965TAU7-F1
#
_entry.id   AF-A0A965TAU7-F1
#
_cell.length_a   1.000
_cell.length_b   1.000
_cell.length_c   1.000
_cell.angle_alpha   90.00
_cell.angle_beta   90.00
_cell.angle_gamma   90.00
#
_symmetry.space_group_name_H-M   'P 1'
#
loop_
_entity.id
_entity.type
_entity.pdbx_description
1 polymer ?
#
loop_
_entity_poly.entity_id
_entity_poly.type
_entity_poly.pdbx_seq_one_letter_code
_entity_poly.pdbx_strand_id
1 'polypeptide(L)' 'MNNLDVKLEAAGAGIKLWQIADKLGITDSSFSRILRRELSPEYKQKIRHIIAEMKGSEKHAADSNNSRSL' A
#
# COMPACT_ATOMS: atom_id res chain seq x y z
N MET A 1 -5.38 -5.52 16.17
CA MET A 1 -4.94 -5.35 14.77
C MET A 1 -3.76 -4.41 14.77
N ASN A 2 -2.56 -4.90 14.44
CA ASN A 2 -1.37 -4.04 14.39
C ASN A 2 -1.37 -3.22 13.09
N ASN A 3 -0.83 -2.01 13.16
CA ASN A 3 -0.64 -1.08 12.03
C ASN A 3 -1.92 -0.64 11.30
N LEU A 4 -3.01 -0.46 12.05
CA LEU A 4 -4.28 0.05 11.51
C LEU A 4 -4.12 1.47 10.93
N ASP A 5 -3.20 2.26 11.51
CA ASP A 5 -2.84 3.61 11.05
C ASP A 5 -2.45 3.62 9.56
N VAL A 6 -1.58 2.70 9.13
CA VAL A 6 -1.12 2.62 7.74
C VAL A 6 -2.28 2.24 6.80
N LYS A 7 -3.18 1.36 7.25
CA LYS A 7 -4.36 0.95 6.47
C LYS A 7 -5.34 2.10 6.29
N LEU A 8 -5.60 2.85 7.36
CA LEU A 8 -6.49 4.01 7.34
C LEU A 8 -5.92 5.12 6.45
N GLU A 9 -4.61 5.33 6.49
CA GLU A 9 -3.94 6.32 5.65
C GLU A 9 -4.00 5.98 4.16
N ALA A 10 -3.76 4.71 3.81
CA ALA A 10 -3.94 4.21 2.45
C ALA A 10 -5.40 4.34 1.99
N ALA A 11 -6.36 3.91 2.83
CA ALA A 11 -7.78 3.99 2.53
C ALA A 11 -8.27 5.44 2.38
N GLY A 12 -7.81 6.36 3.24
CA GLY A 12 -8.12 7.79 3.16
C GLY A 12 -7.50 8.48 1.94
N ALA A 13 -6.46 7.90 1.36
CA ALA A 13 -5.88 8.34 0.09
C ALA A 13 -6.51 7.67 -1.14
N GLY A 14 -7.40 6.69 -0.97
CA GLY A 14 -7.97 5.90 -2.07
C GLY A 14 -7.04 4.82 -2.62
N ILE A 15 -5.89 4.58 -1.98
CA ILE A 15 -4.84 3.69 -2.46
C ILE A 15 -5.03 2.28 -1.89
N LYS A 16 -4.96 1.28 -2.75
CA LYS A 16 -5.07 -0.14 -2.37
C LYS A 16 -3.71 -0.66 -1.88
N LEU A 17 -3.74 -1.58 -0.90
CA LEU A 17 -2.52 -2.14 -0.29
C LEU A 17 -1.58 -2.81 -1.31
N TRP A 18 -2.14 -3.45 -2.34
CA TRP A 18 -1.37 -4.07 -3.40
C TRP A 18 -0.60 -3.05 -4.27
N GLN A 19 -1.11 -1.82 -4.43
CA GLN A 19 -0.40 -0.77 -5.17
C GLN A 19 0.85 -0.31 -4.40
N ILE A 20 0.74 -0.22 -3.08
CA ILE A 20 1.86 0.08 -2.20
C ILE A 20 2.88 -1.06 -2.25
N ALA A 21 2.41 -2.31 -2.23
CA ALA A 21 3.25 -3.50 -2.34
C ALA A 21 4.04 -3.51 -3.67
N ASP A 22 3.37 -3.19 -4.78
CA ASP A 22 3.97 -3.09 -6.11
C ASP A 22 5.07 -2.02 -6.16
N LYS A 23 4.82 -0.83 -5.60
CA LYS A 23 5.82 0.24 -5.46
C LYS A 23 7.01 -0.13 -4.55
N LEU A 24 6.76 -0.95 -3.53
CA LEU A 24 7.81 -1.50 -2.67
C LEU A 24 8.59 -2.65 -3.33
N GLY A 25 8.14 -3.15 -4.49
CA GLY A 25 8.74 -4.30 -5.16
C GLY A 25 8.49 -5.62 -4.43
N ILE A 26 7.43 -5.70 -3.61
CA ILE A 26 7.06 -6.90 -2.85
C ILE A 26 5.67 -7.39 -3.25
N THR A 27 5.37 -8.64 -2.92
CA THR A 27 4.03 -9.18 -3.16
C THR A 27 3.03 -8.68 -2.12
N ASP A 28 1.77 -8.51 -2.52
CA ASP A 28 0.66 -8.15 -1.62
C ASP A 28 0.57 -9.09 -0.40
N SER A 29 0.79 -10.40 -0.62
CA SER A 29 0.78 -11.40 0.43
C SER A 29 1.87 -11.14 1.49
N SER A 30 3.05 -10.68 1.04
CA SER A 30 4.17 -10.31 1.91
C SER A 30 3.86 -9.02 2.65
N PHE A 31 3.33 -8.02 1.95
CA PHE A 31 2.93 -6.75 2.56
C PHE A 31 1.86 -6.96 3.65
N SER A 32 0.83 -7.75 3.37
CA SER A 32 -0.20 -8.13 4.35
C SER A 32 0.34 -8.92 5.54
N ARG A 33 1.39 -9.75 5.35
CA ARG A 33 2.11 -10.40 6.46
C ARG A 33 2.90 -9.41 7.29
N ILE A 34 3.58 -8.47 6.65
CA ILE A 34 4.37 -7.42 7.30
C ILE A 34 3.46 -6.52 8.16
N LEU A 35 2.29 -6.10 7.63
CA LEU A 35 1.32 -5.29 8.36
C LEU A 35 0.77 -5.97 9.63
N ARG A 36 0.85 -7.30 9.74
CA ARG A 36 0.44 -8.03 10.95
C ARG A 36 1.49 -8.05 12.07
N ARG A 37 2.75 -7.73 11.78
CA ARG A 37 3.86 -7.67 12.75
C ARG A 37 4.13 -6.23 13.17
N GLU A 38 4.90 -6.00 14.22
CA GLU A 38 5.37 -4.64 14.53
C GLU A 38 6.27 -4.12 13.40
N LEU A 39 5.91 -2.97 12.86
CA LEU A 39 6.68 -2.26 11.86
C LEU A 39 7.63 -1.29 12.55
N SER A 40 8.89 -1.31 12.12
CA SER A 40 9.83 -0.23 12.47
C SER A 40 9.26 1.12 11.99
N PRO A 41 9.45 2.21 12.75
CA PRO A 41 8.99 3.55 12.37
C PRO A 41 9.51 3.97 10.99
N GLU A 42 10.74 3.61 10.63
CA GLU A 42 11.31 3.89 9.32
C GLU A 42 10.51 3.24 8.18
N TYR A 43 10.08 2.00 8.39
CA TYR A 43 9.32 1.26 7.39
C TYR A 43 7.92 1.84 7.22
N LYS A 44 7.27 2.26 8.32
CA LYS A 44 6.01 3.01 8.24
C LYS A 44 6.19 4.29 7.44
N GLN A 45 7.28 5.03 7.69
CA GLN A 45 7.54 6.29 6.99
C GLN A 45 7.75 6.10 5.49
N LYS A 46 8.43 5.03 5.06
CA LYS A 46 8.51 4.64 3.64
C LYS A 46 7.13 4.40 3.01
N ILE A 47 6.27 3.66 3.70
CA ILE A 47 4.90 3.40 3.22
C ILE A 47 4.12 4.71 3.08
N ARG A 48 4.18 5.59 4.11
CA ARG A 48 3.52 6.90 4.06
C ARG A 48 4.02 7.76 2.91
N HIS A 49 5.33 7.73 2.64
CA HIS A 49 5.92 8.46 1.52
C HIS A 49 5.36 7.97 0.18
N ILE A 50 5.27 6.65 -0.02
CA ILE A 50 4.67 6.06 -1.22
C ILE A 50 3.19 6.46 -1.35
N ILE A 51 2.42 6.40 -0.25
CA ILE A 51 1.02 6.82 -0.23
C ILE A 51 0.89 8.29 -0.66
N ALA A 52 1.73 9.17 -0.12
CA ALA A 52 1.73 10.59 -0.48
C ALA A 52 2.12 10.84 -1.95
N GLU A 53 3.13 10.14 -2.45
CA GLU A 53 3.59 10.22 -3.84
C GLU A 53 2.50 9.76 -4.82
N MET A 54 1.83 8.65 -4.49
CA MET A 54 0.71 8.12 -5.27
C MET A 54 -0.50 9.06 -5.22
N LYS A 55 -0.86 9.59 -4.05
CA LYS A 55 -1.97 10.54 -3.88
C LYS A 55 -1.79 11.79 -4.75
N GLY A 56 -0.56 12.29 -4.90
CA GLY A 56 -0.25 13.42 -5.77
C GLY A 56 -0.37 13.09 -7.26
N SER A 57 -0.21 11.82 -7.62
CA SER A 57 -0.20 11.31 -9.00
C SER A 57 -1.58 10.79 -9.47
N GLU A 58 -2.51 10.49 -8.56
CA GLU A 58 -3.84 9.92 -8.85
C GLU A 58 -4.88 10.95 -9.31
N LYS A 59 -4.57 11.67 -10.39
CA LYS A 59 -5.60 12.31 -11.21
C LYS A 59 -5.95 11.52 -12.48
N HIS A 60 -5.40 10.33 -12.72
CA HIS A 60 -5.53 9.70 -14.06
C HIS A 60 -5.61 8.15 -14.18
N ALA A 61 -5.84 7.38 -13.12
CA ALA A 61 -5.89 5.91 -13.27
C ALA A 61 -7.09 5.26 -12.55
N ALA A 62 -8.30 5.68 -12.94
CA ALA A 62 -9.46 4.81 -12.77
C ALA A 62 -9.33 3.62 -13.75
N ASP A 63 -9.29 2.42 -13.18
CA ASP A 63 -9.60 1.13 -13.79
C ASP A 63 -8.73 0.59 -14.95
N SER A 64 -8.01 -0.52 -14.68
CA SER A 64 -7.99 -1.68 -15.59
C SER A 64 -7.39 -2.93 -14.95
N ASN A 65 -8.24 -3.95 -14.85
CA ASN A 65 -7.98 -5.38 -15.09
C ASN A 65 -6.53 -5.90 -14.96
N ASN A 66 -6.35 -6.88 -14.08
CA ASN A 66 -5.82 -8.16 -14.56
C ASN A 66 -6.31 -9.33 -13.70
N SER A 67 -7.26 -10.08 -14.26
CA SER A 67 -7.40 -11.50 -14.03
C SER A 67 -6.05 -12.17 -14.27
N ARG A 68 -5.37 -12.63 -13.21
CA ARG A 68 -4.28 -13.60 -13.39
C ARG A 68 -4.66 -14.88 -12.68
N SER A 69 -5.53 -15.61 -13.36
CA SER A 69 -5.63 -17.06 -13.32
C SER A 69 -4.24 -17.68 -13.51
N LEU A 70 -3.87 -18.60 -12.62
CA LEU A 70 -3.34 -19.94 -12.90
C LEU A 70 -3.36 -20.74 -11.60
#